data_AF-A0A913WPW1-F1
#
_entry.id   AF-A0A913WPW1-F1
#
_cell.length_a   1.000
_cell.length_b   1.000
_cell.length_c   1.000
_cell.angle_alpha   90.00
_cell.angle_beta   90.00
_cell.angle_gamma   90.00
#
_symmetry.space_group_name_H-M   'P 1'
#
loop_
_entity.id
_entity.type
_entity.pdbx_description
1 polymer ?
#
loop_
_entity_poly.entity_id
_entity_poly.type
_entity_poly.pdbx_seq_one_letter_code
_entity_poly.pdbx_strand_id
1 'polypeptide(L)'
;MLANTCLVLLALLPTMVLSLKPCPGDTRGDRRCNHDETHRVCAKIGVDGSSFWDFTGQRSWCKSVSDYGDKNDGNQRCPADKPTWCICKWATARWIKGEGCNEHVQFDCDATDVCNLKASYVDYKVDLKPAHDCMMQKCKKQWDACP
;
A
#
# COMPACT_ATOMS: atom_id res chain seq x y z
N MET A 1 -18.69 -20.70 55.59
CA MET A 1 -17.60 -20.41 54.63
C MET A 1 -18.26 -20.12 53.29
N LEU A 2 -18.41 -18.85 52.91
CA LEU A 2 -19.02 -18.47 51.64
C LEU A 2 -17.88 -18.12 50.68
N ALA A 3 -17.67 -18.96 49.67
CA ALA A 3 -16.66 -18.76 48.64
C ALA A 3 -17.11 -17.62 47.72
N ASN A 4 -16.33 -16.54 47.69
CA ASN A 4 -16.56 -15.38 46.85
C ASN A 4 -16.03 -15.68 45.44
N THR A 5 -16.88 -16.18 44.55
CA THR A 5 -16.54 -16.42 43.15
C THR A 5 -16.47 -15.09 42.41
N CYS A 6 -15.25 -14.60 42.22
CA CYS A 6 -14.95 -13.42 41.41
C CYS A 6 -15.11 -13.79 39.92
N LEU A 7 -16.27 -13.48 39.31
CA LEU A 7 -16.45 -13.59 37.86
C LEU A 7 -15.62 -12.50 37.17
N VAL A 8 -14.50 -12.89 36.56
CA VAL A 8 -13.74 -12.01 35.67
C VAL A 8 -14.45 -11.99 34.32
N LEU A 9 -15.21 -10.91 34.04
CA LEU A 9 -15.74 -10.65 32.70
C LEU A 9 -14.57 -10.29 31.78
N LEU A 10 -14.16 -11.22 30.91
CA LEU A 10 -13.25 -10.94 29.81
C LEU A 10 -13.99 -10.10 28.76
N ALA A 11 -13.80 -8.78 28.79
CA ALA A 11 -14.36 -7.90 27.76
C ALA A 11 -13.64 -8.14 26.42
N LEU A 12 -14.28 -8.88 25.52
CA LEU A 12 -13.89 -8.97 24.11
C LEU A 12 -14.12 -7.60 23.47
N LEU A 13 -13.08 -6.76 23.46
CA LEU A 13 -13.10 -5.52 22.69
C LEU A 13 -13.18 -5.87 21.20
N PRO A 14 -14.19 -5.40 20.46
CA PRO A 14 -14.24 -5.62 19.02
C PRO A 14 -13.05 -4.93 18.37
N THR A 15 -12.16 -5.71 17.75
CA THR A 15 -11.14 -5.19 16.87
C THR A 15 -11.85 -4.58 15.66
N MET A 16 -11.93 -3.25 15.61
CA MET A 16 -12.37 -2.58 14.39
C MET A 16 -11.36 -2.91 13.30
N VAL A 17 -11.71 -3.84 12.41
CA VAL A 17 -10.96 -4.08 11.19
C VAL A 17 -11.09 -2.82 10.34
N LEU A 18 -10.08 -1.96 10.37
CA LEU A 18 -10.08 -0.75 9.57
C LEU A 18 -10.01 -1.18 8.11
N SER A 19 -11.13 -1.07 7.39
CA SER A 19 -11.20 -1.39 5.98
C SER A 19 -10.22 -0.49 5.21
N LEU A 20 -9.32 -1.11 4.45
CA LEU A 20 -8.34 -0.43 3.58
C LEU A 20 -9.05 0.61 2.71
N LYS A 21 -8.58 1.86 2.62
CA LYS A 21 -9.19 2.89 1.76
C LYS A 21 -8.87 2.66 0.28
N PRO A 22 -9.69 3.17 -0.67
CA PRO A 22 -9.35 3.06 -2.08
C PRO A 22 -8.16 3.98 -2.38
N CYS A 23 -7.24 3.51 -3.21
CA CYS A 23 -6.13 4.31 -3.72
C CYS A 23 -6.65 5.30 -4.77
N PRO A 24 -6.56 6.63 -4.54
CA PRO A 24 -7.34 7.61 -5.30
C PRO A 24 -7.19 7.58 -6.83
N GLY A 25 -5.98 7.31 -7.32
CA GLY A 25 -5.69 7.27 -8.76
C GLY A 25 -5.73 5.87 -9.38
N ASP A 26 -5.97 4.81 -8.59
CA ASP A 26 -6.12 3.46 -9.12
C ASP A 26 -7.47 3.28 -9.82
N THR A 27 -7.50 2.53 -10.91
CA THR A 27 -8.70 2.30 -11.72
C THR A 27 -9.05 0.82 -11.82
N ARG A 28 -8.39 -0.07 -11.07
CA ARG A 28 -8.71 -1.51 -11.08
C ARG A 28 -9.75 -1.84 -10.03
N GLY A 29 -10.82 -2.51 -10.41
CA GLY A 29 -11.79 -3.11 -9.49
C GLY A 29 -12.40 -2.11 -8.49
N ASP A 30 -12.22 -2.36 -7.19
CA ASP A 30 -12.67 -1.46 -6.11
C ASP A 30 -11.63 -0.39 -5.73
N ARG A 31 -10.52 -0.34 -6.47
CA ARG A 31 -9.37 0.57 -6.34
C ARG A 31 -8.56 0.36 -5.06
N ARG A 32 -8.72 -0.77 -4.36
CA ARG A 32 -7.94 -1.06 -3.15
C ARG A 32 -6.65 -1.80 -3.49
N CYS A 33 -5.59 -1.51 -2.75
CA CYS A 33 -4.29 -2.16 -2.93
C CYS A 33 -4.23 -3.50 -2.21
N ASN A 34 -5.23 -4.35 -2.42
CA ASN A 34 -5.28 -5.72 -1.94
C ASN A 34 -6.02 -6.65 -2.91
N HIS A 35 -6.11 -6.25 -4.18
CA HIS A 35 -6.77 -7.01 -5.24
C HIS A 35 -5.94 -8.20 -5.73
N ASP A 36 -4.63 -8.22 -5.48
CA ASP A 36 -3.76 -9.37 -5.71
C ASP A 36 -2.58 -9.39 -4.73
N GLU A 37 -1.73 -10.41 -4.83
CA GLU A 37 -0.63 -10.64 -3.89
C GLU A 37 0.53 -9.63 -3.95
N THR A 38 0.68 -8.89 -5.04
CA THR A 38 1.83 -8.00 -5.25
C THR A 38 1.46 -6.52 -5.13
N HIS A 39 0.30 -6.08 -5.62
CA HIS A 39 -0.13 -4.68 -5.64
C HIS A 39 -0.69 -4.23 -4.30
N ARG A 40 0.21 -4.06 -3.32
CA ARG A 40 -0.12 -3.83 -1.91
C ARG A 40 0.09 -2.38 -1.45
N VAL A 41 0.73 -1.53 -2.25
CA VAL A 41 1.19 -0.20 -1.80
C VAL A 41 0.55 0.92 -2.63
N CYS A 42 -0.19 1.83 -1.99
CA CYS A 42 -0.72 3.04 -2.65
C CYS A 42 0.35 4.14 -2.61
N ALA A 43 0.97 4.42 -3.75
CA ALA A 43 2.09 5.36 -3.83
C ALA A 43 1.84 6.48 -4.85
N LYS A 44 2.38 7.67 -4.57
CA LYS A 44 2.27 8.84 -5.45
C LYS A 44 3.32 8.80 -6.57
N ILE A 45 3.04 8.05 -7.63
CA ILE A 45 3.97 7.83 -8.77
C ILE A 45 3.61 8.60 -10.04
N GLY A 46 2.40 9.17 -10.12
CA GLY A 46 1.88 9.87 -11.30
C GLY A 46 2.30 11.33 -11.43
N VAL A 47 3.30 11.74 -10.64
CA VAL A 47 3.91 13.07 -10.74
C VAL A 47 4.98 13.08 -11.83
N ASP A 48 5.09 14.20 -12.54
CA ASP A 48 6.13 14.38 -13.54
C ASP A 48 7.51 14.33 -12.85
N GLY A 49 8.46 13.61 -13.46
CA GLY A 49 9.80 13.41 -12.89
C GLY A 49 9.87 12.38 -11.76
N SER A 50 8.81 11.59 -11.52
CA SER A 50 8.88 10.46 -10.58
C SER A 50 9.98 9.46 -10.98
N SER A 51 10.94 9.23 -10.08
CA SER A 51 12.05 8.27 -10.27
C SER A 51 11.62 6.81 -10.17
N PHE A 52 10.35 6.55 -9.83
CA PHE A 52 9.79 5.19 -9.77
C PHE A 52 10.03 4.40 -11.06
N TRP A 53 9.85 5.04 -12.21
CA TRP A 53 9.99 4.38 -13.52
C TRP A 53 11.45 4.00 -13.80
N ASP A 54 12.38 4.89 -13.47
CA ASP A 54 13.82 4.69 -13.70
C ASP A 54 14.37 3.54 -12.86
N PHE A 55 14.02 3.50 -11.57
CA PHE A 55 14.53 2.46 -10.67
C PHE A 55 13.82 1.11 -10.79
N THR A 56 12.60 1.08 -11.31
CA THR A 56 11.87 -0.18 -11.51
C THR A 56 12.04 -0.75 -12.92
N GLY A 57 12.44 0.07 -13.89
CA GLY A 57 12.52 -0.29 -15.31
C GLY A 57 11.15 -0.44 -15.98
N GLN A 58 10.08 -0.06 -15.30
CA GLN A 58 8.73 -0.14 -15.83
C GLN A 58 8.44 1.06 -16.75
N ARG A 59 7.63 0.83 -17.79
CA ARG A 59 7.08 1.93 -18.58
C ARG A 59 6.01 2.65 -17.78
N SER A 60 5.98 3.98 -17.84
CA SER A 60 4.89 4.73 -17.25
C SER A 60 3.57 4.38 -17.92
N TRP A 61 2.60 3.95 -17.12
CA TRP A 61 1.20 3.78 -17.51
C TRP A 61 0.33 4.93 -16.98
N CYS A 62 0.88 5.86 -16.20
CA CYS A 62 0.14 7.03 -15.76
C CYS A 62 -0.32 7.82 -16.98
N LYS A 63 -1.48 8.47 -16.86
CA LYS A 63 -2.12 9.25 -17.93
C LYS A 63 -2.68 8.41 -19.10
N SER A 64 -2.48 7.09 -19.12
CA SER A 64 -3.21 6.19 -20.03
C SER A 64 -4.65 5.95 -19.56
N VAL A 65 -5.50 5.48 -20.46
CA VAL A 65 -6.92 5.20 -20.20
C VAL A 65 -7.12 3.74 -19.81
N SER A 66 -7.89 3.50 -18.74
CA SER A 66 -8.24 2.17 -18.26
C SER A 66 -9.14 1.37 -19.20
N ASP A 67 -8.86 0.07 -19.31
CA ASP A 67 -9.49 -0.89 -20.21
C ASP A 67 -9.46 -2.32 -19.61
N TYR A 68 -9.77 -2.44 -18.32
CA TYR A 68 -9.74 -3.71 -17.59
C TYR A 68 -11.00 -4.55 -17.73
N GLY A 69 -12.03 -4.05 -18.44
CA GLY A 69 -13.34 -4.69 -18.53
C GLY A 69 -14.18 -4.47 -17.28
N ASP A 70 -13.92 -3.39 -16.52
CA ASP A 70 -14.61 -3.07 -15.28
C ASP A 70 -15.31 -1.71 -15.31
N LYS A 71 -16.06 -1.40 -14.24
CA LYS A 71 -16.85 -0.17 -14.11
C LYS A 71 -16.03 1.13 -14.16
N ASN A 72 -14.71 1.04 -14.05
CA ASN A 72 -13.81 2.18 -14.09
C ASN A 72 -13.12 2.33 -15.45
N ASP A 73 -13.44 1.52 -16.46
CA ASP A 73 -12.94 1.71 -17.82
C ASP A 73 -13.24 3.12 -18.35
N GLY A 74 -12.35 3.66 -19.19
CA GLY A 74 -12.44 5.03 -19.68
C GLY A 74 -11.89 6.10 -18.71
N ASN A 75 -11.59 5.74 -17.46
CA ASN A 75 -10.92 6.65 -16.53
C ASN A 75 -9.40 6.71 -16.78
N GLN A 76 -8.80 7.84 -16.44
CA GLN A 76 -7.36 8.01 -16.54
C GLN A 76 -6.64 7.34 -15.37
N ARG A 77 -5.59 6.56 -15.64
CA ARG A 77 -4.71 5.98 -14.62
C ARG A 77 -3.83 7.07 -13.99
N CYS A 78 -3.78 7.16 -12.66
CA CYS A 78 -2.97 8.14 -11.91
C CYS A 78 -3.14 9.59 -12.45
N PRO A 79 -4.36 10.15 -12.46
CA PRO A 79 -4.57 11.48 -13.01
C PRO A 79 -3.84 12.56 -12.20
N ALA A 80 -3.62 13.74 -12.80
CA ALA A 80 -2.79 14.78 -12.19
C ALA A 80 -3.31 15.27 -10.83
N ASP A 81 -4.64 15.25 -10.62
CA ASP A 81 -5.29 15.60 -9.35
C ASP A 81 -5.20 14.47 -8.29
N LYS A 82 -5.00 13.22 -8.73
CA LYS A 82 -4.86 12.02 -7.88
C LYS A 82 -3.72 11.13 -8.39
N PRO A 83 -2.45 11.57 -8.27
CA PRO A 83 -1.32 10.91 -8.92
C PRO A 83 -0.84 9.65 -8.16
N THR A 84 -1.76 8.87 -7.59
CA THR A 84 -1.47 7.65 -6.83
C THR A 84 -1.85 6.38 -7.60
N TRP A 85 -1.19 5.26 -7.28
CA TRP A 85 -1.46 3.94 -7.86
C TRP A 85 -1.14 2.83 -6.88
N CYS A 86 -1.83 1.69 -6.97
CA CYS A 86 -1.40 0.48 -6.27
C CYS A 86 -0.20 -0.15 -6.99
N ILE A 87 0.99 -0.03 -6.42
CA ILE A 87 2.23 -0.59 -6.97
C ILE A 87 2.61 -1.90 -6.29
N CYS A 88 3.38 -2.71 -7.02
CA CYS A 88 3.95 -3.96 -6.54
C CYS A 88 4.85 -3.76 -5.31
N LYS A 89 4.90 -4.74 -4.40
CA LYS A 89 5.86 -4.75 -3.29
C LYS A 89 7.31 -4.72 -3.80
N TRP A 90 7.62 -5.53 -4.80
CA TRP A 90 8.96 -5.56 -5.42
C TRP A 90 9.36 -4.21 -6.03
N ALA A 91 8.40 -3.54 -6.68
CA ALA A 91 8.63 -2.25 -7.33
C ALA A 91 8.89 -1.16 -6.29
N THR A 92 8.12 -1.19 -5.19
CA THR A 92 8.35 -0.34 -4.02
C THR A 92 9.76 -0.52 -3.46
N ALA A 93 10.19 -1.78 -3.25
CA ALA A 93 11.52 -2.08 -2.74
C ALA A 93 12.65 -1.61 -3.68
N ARG A 94 12.51 -1.82 -5.00
CA ARG A 94 13.49 -1.32 -5.99
C ARG A 94 13.55 0.20 -6.04
N TRP A 95 12.38 0.85 -6.04
CA TRP A 95 12.31 2.31 -6.03
C TRP A 95 13.03 2.89 -4.81
N ILE A 96 12.70 2.41 -3.61
CA ILE A 96 13.35 2.87 -2.37
C ILE A 96 14.84 2.54 -2.33
N LYS A 97 15.26 1.38 -2.86
CA LYS A 97 16.68 1.02 -2.92
C LYS A 97 17.49 2.01 -3.76
N GLY A 98 16.89 2.56 -4.81
CA GLY A 98 17.54 3.53 -5.70
C GLY A 98 17.41 4.99 -5.24
N GLU A 99 16.20 5.42 -4.89
CA GLU A 99 15.86 6.79 -4.50
C GLU A 99 16.21 7.11 -3.04
N GLY A 100 16.15 6.09 -2.17
CA GLY A 100 16.13 6.27 -0.72
C GLY A 100 14.72 6.58 -0.19
N CYS A 101 14.57 6.56 1.14
CA CYS A 101 13.30 6.88 1.80
C CYS A 101 13.15 8.39 2.09
N ASN A 102 13.21 9.21 1.03
CA ASN A 102 13.16 10.67 1.12
C ASN A 102 11.73 11.21 0.91
N GLU A 103 11.56 12.53 0.82
CA GLU A 103 10.29 13.23 0.60
C GLU A 103 9.62 12.98 -0.76
N HIS A 104 10.37 12.52 -1.77
CA HIS A 104 9.84 12.17 -3.09
C HIS A 104 9.13 10.80 -3.07
N VAL A 105 9.50 9.92 -2.14
CA VAL A 105 8.79 8.66 -1.89
C VAL A 105 7.58 8.92 -0.97
N GLN A 106 6.39 9.04 -1.56
CA GLN A 106 5.15 9.36 -0.84
C GLN A 106 4.13 8.21 -0.95
N PHE A 107 3.56 7.82 0.19
CA PHE A 107 2.54 6.78 0.30
C PHE A 107 1.25 7.35 0.88
N ASP A 108 0.11 6.83 0.43
CA ASP A 108 -1.15 6.94 1.15
C ASP A 108 -1.25 5.74 2.10
N CYS A 109 -0.93 5.98 3.38
CA CYS A 109 -0.84 4.93 4.38
C CYS A 109 -2.20 4.29 4.69
N ASP A 110 -3.32 5.01 4.54
CA ASP A 110 -4.65 4.44 4.78
C ASP A 110 -5.15 3.59 3.60
N ALA A 111 -4.55 3.76 2.42
CA ALA A 111 -4.82 2.98 1.21
C ALA A 111 -3.73 1.94 0.89
N THR A 112 -2.72 1.80 1.76
CA THR A 112 -1.64 0.80 1.65
C THR A 112 -1.93 -0.39 2.57
N ASP A 113 -1.84 -1.61 2.05
CA ASP A 113 -1.97 -2.85 2.81
C ASP A 113 -0.66 -3.13 3.58
N VAL A 114 -0.43 -2.29 4.60
CA VAL A 114 0.82 -2.27 5.38
C VAL A 114 1.07 -3.61 6.08
N CYS A 115 0.03 -4.28 6.56
CA CYS A 115 0.18 -5.56 7.25
C CYS A 115 0.60 -6.67 6.29
N ASN A 116 0.05 -6.71 5.06
CA ASN A 116 0.52 -7.66 4.06
C ASN A 116 1.98 -7.38 3.66
N LEU A 117 2.34 -6.11 3.45
CA LEU A 117 3.72 -5.74 3.17
C LEU A 117 4.64 -6.19 4.30
N LYS A 118 4.35 -5.83 5.56
CA LYS A 118 5.14 -6.20 6.74
C LYS A 118 5.34 -7.71 6.88
N ALA A 119 4.32 -8.51 6.56
CA ALA A 119 4.38 -9.97 6.63
C ALA A 119 5.10 -10.62 5.43
N SER A 120 5.43 -9.85 4.38
CA SER A 120 6.07 -10.33 3.17
C SER A 120 7.56 -10.00 3.17
N TYR A 121 8.45 -10.95 2.91
CA TYR A 121 9.90 -10.67 2.87
C TYR A 121 10.47 -10.62 1.45
N VAL A 122 9.79 -11.27 0.50
CA VAL A 122 10.21 -11.35 -0.90
C VAL A 122 8.99 -11.18 -1.80
N ASP A 123 9.16 -10.47 -2.90
CA ASP A 123 8.18 -10.39 -3.99
C ASP A 123 8.93 -10.42 -5.32
N TYR A 124 8.55 -11.29 -6.26
CA TYR A 124 9.26 -11.49 -7.53
C TYR A 124 10.80 -11.61 -7.41
N LYS A 125 11.28 -12.37 -6.41
CA LYS A 125 12.71 -12.56 -6.08
C LYS A 125 13.44 -11.27 -5.65
N VAL A 126 12.72 -10.22 -5.28
CA VAL A 126 13.26 -8.98 -4.72
C VAL A 126 13.09 -8.98 -3.21
N ASP A 127 14.18 -8.74 -2.48
CA ASP A 127 14.18 -8.51 -1.04
C ASP A 127 13.39 -7.24 -0.71
N LEU A 128 12.41 -7.37 0.19
CA LEU A 128 11.50 -6.29 0.59
C LEU A 128 12.04 -5.44 1.75
N LYS A 129 13.24 -5.73 2.28
CA LYS A 129 13.83 -4.92 3.36
C LYS A 129 13.81 -3.41 3.09
N PRO A 130 14.17 -2.88 1.90
CA PRO A 130 14.08 -1.43 1.66
C PRO A 130 12.65 -0.89 1.80
N ALA A 131 11.65 -1.66 1.34
CA ALA A 131 10.25 -1.30 1.50
C ALA A 131 9.83 -1.29 2.98
N HIS A 132 10.27 -2.28 3.77
CA HIS A 132 9.98 -2.37 5.19
C HIS A 132 10.56 -1.19 5.96
N ASP A 133 11.86 -0.92 5.77
CA ASP A 133 12.57 0.14 6.47
C ASP A 133 11.89 1.50 6.23
N CYS A 134 11.40 1.75 5.00
CA CYS A 134 10.74 2.99 4.65
C CYS A 134 9.28 3.04 5.13
N MET A 135 8.54 1.95 5.02
CA MET A 135 7.14 1.87 5.46
C MET A 135 7.02 2.03 6.98
N MET A 136 7.96 1.46 7.73
CA MET A 136 8.08 1.64 9.18
C MET A 136 8.23 3.11 9.58
N GLN A 137 8.89 3.92 8.74
CA GLN A 137 9.08 5.36 8.99
C GLN A 137 7.86 6.18 8.54
N LYS A 138 7.41 5.98 7.30
CA LYS A 138 6.38 6.82 6.67
C LYS A 138 4.96 6.48 7.07
N CYS A 139 4.68 5.21 7.35
CA CYS A 139 3.37 4.70 7.76
C CYS A 139 3.42 4.05 9.14
N LYS A 140 4.17 4.67 10.06
CA LYS A 140 4.43 4.15 11.41
C LYS A 140 3.16 3.71 12.15
N LYS A 141 2.09 4.51 12.08
CA LYS A 141 0.81 4.20 12.73
C LYS A 141 0.24 2.85 12.26
N GLN A 142 0.18 2.62 10.95
CA GLN A 142 -0.32 1.38 10.37
C GLN A 142 0.67 0.23 10.61
N TRP A 143 1.98 0.50 10.50
CA TRP A 143 3.04 -0.48 10.72
C TRP A 143 3.01 -1.07 12.14
N ASP A 144 2.89 -0.19 13.15
CA ASP A 144 2.85 -0.56 14.56
C ASP A 144 1.52 -1.26 14.94
N ALA A 145 0.44 -0.99 14.20
CA ALA A 145 -0.86 -1.63 14.43
C ALA A 145 -0.95 -3.05 13.86
N CYS A 146 -0.06 -3.42 12.94
CA CYS A 146 0.02 -4.78 12.40
C CYS A 146 0.67 -5.72 13.42
N PRO A 147 0.20 -6.98 13.52
CA PRO A 147 0.82 -8.00 14.38
C PRO A 147 2.28 -8.30 13.98
#